data_AF-A0A8T0XLM7-F1
#
_entry.id   AF-A0A8T0XLM7-F1
#
_cell.length_a   1.000
_cell.length_b   1.000
_cell.length_c   1.000
_cell.angle_alpha   90.00
_cell.angle_beta   90.00
_cell.angle_gamma   90.00
#
_symmetry.space_group_name_H-M   'P 1'
#
loop_
_entity.id
_entity.type
_entity.pdbx_description
1 polymer ?
#
loop_
_entity_poly.entity_id
_entity_poly.type
_entity_poly.pdbx_seq_one_letter_code
_entity_poly.pdbx_strand_id
1 'polypeptide(L)'
;MALVVMCGQPCSGKSAAAACLAAALRTSSTDLIVRIIDESSLHLGRNDSYKDMVVEKNLRGVLRSEVDRSVSRDSIIIVDSLNNIKGYRYELWCLARASGVRYCVLFCDTEVDHCREWNDNRQEKGEPAYGSNIFEDLVRRFENPDRRNRWDSPLFELFPSRDEIVESAPVIAEAVSYLTKKVDSKTRDVKVLQPTIATQTVRTTEANSLYEMDKATQEVVNAIVEAQSCGLGLAMNKISIGPNLPNINLQRSVGLPELRSLRRTFIKLAGQYSLSGPPPPTDADSAKRMFVDYLNREVGA
;
A
#
# COMPACT_ATOMS: atom_id res chain seq x y z
N MET A 1 3.22 9.08 -3.59
CA MET A 1 3.66 9.13 -5.01
C MET A 1 3.28 7.83 -5.67
N ALA A 2 4.16 7.07 -6.31
CA ALA A 2 3.77 6.03 -7.25
C ALA A 2 4.67 4.78 -7.18
N LEU A 3 4.07 3.63 -7.47
CA LEU A 3 4.76 2.39 -7.79
C LEU A 3 4.65 2.14 -9.31
N VAL A 4 5.78 2.11 -9.99
CA VAL A 4 5.90 1.79 -11.41
C VAL A 4 6.39 0.35 -11.52
N VAL A 5 5.64 -0.50 -12.22
CA VAL A 5 6.02 -1.90 -12.45
C VAL A 5 6.45 -2.06 -13.90
N MET A 6 7.73 -2.34 -14.12
CA MET A 6 8.22 -2.67 -15.46
C MET A 6 7.75 -4.07 -15.83
N CYS A 7 7.24 -4.27 -17.04
CA CYS A 7 6.77 -5.56 -17.52
C CYS A 7 7.27 -5.81 -18.94
N GLY A 8 7.53 -7.06 -19.30
CA GLY A 8 8.02 -7.43 -20.62
C GLY A 8 8.81 -8.73 -20.59
N GLN A 9 9.00 -9.32 -21.77
CA GLN A 9 9.79 -10.54 -21.97
C GLN A 9 11.22 -10.41 -21.38
N PRO A 10 11.90 -11.51 -21.01
CA PRO A 10 13.31 -11.43 -20.63
C PRO A 10 14.09 -10.71 -21.74
N CYS A 11 15.05 -9.88 -21.33
CA CYS A 11 15.83 -9.02 -22.22
C CYS A 11 15.07 -7.97 -23.04
N SER A 12 13.76 -7.74 -22.85
CA SER A 12 12.97 -6.80 -23.68
C SER A 12 13.30 -5.30 -23.60
N GLY A 13 14.36 -4.89 -22.90
CA GLY A 13 14.72 -3.46 -22.74
C GLY A 13 14.18 -2.80 -21.47
N LYS A 14 13.53 -3.55 -20.56
CA LYS A 14 13.00 -3.03 -19.28
C LYS A 14 13.99 -2.18 -18.49
N SER A 15 15.21 -2.67 -18.27
CA SER A 15 16.22 -1.92 -17.49
C SER A 15 16.64 -0.62 -18.15
N ALA A 16 16.71 -0.58 -19.49
CA ALA A 16 16.98 0.66 -20.22
C ALA A 16 15.80 1.64 -20.07
N ALA A 17 14.56 1.16 -20.20
CA ALA A 17 13.36 1.97 -20.00
C ALA A 17 13.24 2.49 -18.55
N ALA A 18 13.56 1.67 -17.55
CA ALA A 18 13.54 2.03 -16.14
C ALA A 18 14.58 3.12 -15.83
N ALA A 19 15.80 2.96 -16.36
CA ALA A 19 16.87 3.94 -16.22
C ALA A 19 16.50 5.27 -16.92
N CYS A 20 15.97 5.20 -18.14
CA CYS A 20 15.53 6.36 -18.90
C CYS A 20 14.40 7.12 -18.18
N LEU A 21 13.38 6.41 -17.70
CA LEU A 21 12.29 7.02 -16.92
C LEU A 21 12.81 7.66 -15.63
N ALA A 22 13.71 6.98 -14.92
CA ALA A 22 14.30 7.51 -13.69
C ALA A 22 15.12 8.79 -13.96
N ALA A 23 15.88 8.83 -15.06
CA ALA A 23 16.61 10.01 -15.49
C ALA A 23 15.64 11.17 -15.82
N ALA A 24 14.64 10.92 -16.66
CA ALA A 24 13.63 11.92 -17.02
C ALA A 24 12.88 12.49 -15.79
N LEU A 25 12.53 11.64 -14.81
CA LEU A 25 11.92 12.08 -13.56
C LEU A 25 12.85 13.00 -12.76
N ARG A 26 14.13 12.63 -12.61
CA ARG A 26 15.11 13.46 -11.89
C ARG A 26 15.39 14.78 -12.59
N THR A 27 15.39 14.79 -13.92
CA THR A 27 15.51 16.01 -14.74
C THR A 27 14.29 16.92 -14.55
N SER A 28 13.09 16.35 -14.41
CA SER A 28 11.85 17.13 -14.25
C SER A 28 11.75 17.88 -12.92
N SER A 29 12.32 17.34 -11.84
CA SER A 29 12.35 17.98 -10.52
C SER A 29 13.41 17.33 -9.63
N THR A 30 14.27 18.16 -9.04
CA THR A 30 15.35 17.74 -8.14
C THR A 30 14.89 17.20 -6.79
N ASP A 31 13.65 17.51 -6.39
CA ASP A 31 13.09 17.14 -5.09
C ASP A 31 12.43 15.75 -5.13
N LEU A 32 12.33 15.12 -6.31
CA LEU A 32 11.71 13.81 -6.48
C LEU A 32 12.65 12.70 -6.00
N ILE A 33 12.19 11.95 -5.01
CA ILE A 33 12.87 10.73 -4.56
C ILE A 33 12.49 9.60 -5.52
N VAL A 34 13.40 9.24 -6.42
CA VAL A 34 13.23 8.16 -7.41
C VAL A 34 14.20 7.02 -7.13
N ARG A 35 13.66 5.83 -6.83
CA ARG A 35 14.45 4.61 -6.55
C ARG A 35 14.05 3.49 -7.51
N ILE A 36 15.04 2.83 -8.08
CA ILE A 36 14.87 1.58 -8.85
C ILE A 36 15.16 0.42 -7.91
N ILE A 37 14.31 -0.61 -7.94
CA ILE A 37 14.50 -1.89 -7.27
C ILE A 37 14.54 -2.97 -8.36
N ASP A 38 15.69 -3.62 -8.47
CA ASP A 38 15.98 -4.71 -9.40
C ASP A 38 16.73 -5.86 -8.70
N GLU A 39 16.96 -6.97 -9.39
CA GLU A 39 17.72 -8.09 -8.82
C GLU A 39 19.17 -7.68 -8.47
N SER A 40 19.81 -6.85 -9.29
CA SER A 40 21.21 -6.44 -9.13
C SER A 40 21.41 -5.60 -7.86
N SER A 41 20.47 -4.69 -7.55
CA SER A 41 20.49 -3.89 -6.31
C SER A 41 20.39 -4.71 -5.03
N LEU A 42 19.97 -5.97 -5.15
CA LEU A 42 19.87 -6.95 -4.05
C LEU A 42 20.99 -7.98 -4.08
N HIS A 43 22.00 -7.78 -4.94
CA HIS A 43 23.12 -8.69 -5.17
C HIS A 43 22.68 -10.09 -5.64
N LEU A 44 21.60 -10.15 -6.44
CA LEU A 44 21.05 -11.39 -6.97
C LEU A 44 21.37 -11.52 -8.47
N GLY A 45 22.05 -12.61 -8.83
CA GLY A 45 22.40 -12.92 -10.23
C GLY A 45 21.23 -13.52 -11.00
N ARG A 46 21.06 -13.16 -12.28
CA ARG A 46 19.95 -13.63 -13.12
C ARG A 46 19.82 -15.16 -13.15
N ASN A 47 20.89 -15.86 -13.51
CA ASN A 47 20.84 -17.32 -13.64
C ASN A 47 20.58 -18.02 -12.30
N ASP A 48 21.17 -17.54 -11.21
CA ASP A 48 20.94 -18.10 -9.87
C ASP A 48 19.51 -17.87 -9.39
N SER A 49 18.94 -16.71 -9.70
CA SER A 49 17.61 -16.28 -9.23
C SER A 49 16.47 -16.97 -9.96
N TYR A 50 16.69 -17.43 -11.18
CA TYR A 50 15.67 -18.03 -12.06
C TYR A 50 15.98 -19.49 -12.43
N LYS A 51 16.92 -20.15 -11.74
CA LYS A 51 17.29 -21.54 -12.03
C LYS A 51 16.17 -22.56 -11.80
N ASP A 52 15.26 -22.27 -10.87
CA ASP A 52 14.11 -23.11 -10.55
C ASP A 52 12.97 -22.30 -9.90
N MET A 53 11.78 -22.91 -9.83
CA MET A 53 10.57 -22.25 -9.32
C MET A 53 10.64 -21.89 -7.83
N VAL A 54 11.40 -22.63 -7.02
CA VAL A 54 11.51 -22.38 -5.58
C VAL A 54 12.37 -21.15 -5.34
N VAL A 55 13.50 -21.05 -6.03
CA VAL A 55 14.38 -19.88 -5.93
C VAL A 55 13.71 -18.64 -6.52
N GLU A 56 13.02 -18.76 -7.65
CA GLU A 56 12.24 -17.64 -8.21
C GLU A 56 11.12 -17.18 -7.26
N LYS A 57 10.45 -18.11 -6.56
CA LYS A 57 9.47 -17.74 -5.53
C LYS A 57 10.11 -16.96 -4.39
N ASN A 58 11.28 -17.38 -3.92
CA ASN A 58 12.02 -16.66 -2.87
C ASN A 58 12.49 -15.29 -3.35
N LEU A 59 13.03 -15.19 -4.58
CA LEU A 59 13.40 -13.94 -5.23
C LEU A 59 12.23 -12.95 -5.22
N ARG A 60 11.05 -13.38 -5.68
CA ARG A 60 9.84 -12.56 -5.69
C ARG A 60 9.45 -12.09 -4.30
N GLY A 61 9.60 -12.95 -3.29
CA GLY A 61 9.39 -12.59 -1.88
C GLY A 61 10.36 -11.52 -1.38
N VAL A 62 11.64 -11.62 -1.76
CA VAL A 62 12.68 -10.65 -1.41
C VAL A 62 12.42 -9.29 -2.09
N LEU A 63 12.22 -9.29 -3.42
CA LEU A 63 11.85 -8.08 -4.18
C LEU A 63 10.60 -7.42 -3.61
N ARG A 64 9.55 -8.20 -3.35
CA ARG A 64 8.29 -7.71 -2.76
C ARG A 64 8.53 -7.06 -1.40
N SER A 65 9.36 -7.67 -0.56
CA SER A 65 9.69 -7.13 0.77
C SER A 65 10.51 -5.85 0.71
N GLU A 66 11.37 -5.68 -0.30
CA GLU A 66 12.08 -4.41 -0.53
C GLU A 66 11.14 -3.31 -1.06
N VAL A 67 10.21 -3.67 -1.96
CA VAL A 67 9.17 -2.75 -2.45
C VAL A 67 8.29 -2.28 -1.30
N ASP A 68 7.79 -3.18 -0.46
CA ASP A 68 6.93 -2.86 0.68
C ASP A 68 7.59 -1.85 1.64
N ARG A 69 8.89 -2.04 1.92
CA ARG A 69 9.68 -1.13 2.76
C ARG A 69 9.98 0.23 2.09
N SER A 70 10.00 0.29 0.76
CA SER A 70 10.40 1.49 0.01
C SER A 70 9.23 2.35 -0.47
N VAL A 71 8.07 1.73 -0.68
CA VAL A 71 6.89 2.43 -1.19
C VAL A 71 6.38 3.41 -0.15
N SER A 72 6.32 4.68 -0.54
CA SER A 72 5.82 5.73 0.34
C SER A 72 5.03 6.79 -0.43
N ARG A 73 4.35 7.66 0.33
CA ARG A 73 3.74 8.86 -0.26
C ARG A 73 4.78 9.90 -0.70
N ASP A 74 6.01 9.72 -0.19
CA ASP A 74 7.34 10.36 -0.32
C ASP A 74 8.21 10.06 -1.54
N SER A 75 7.99 8.91 -2.19
CA SER A 75 8.88 8.38 -3.24
C SER A 75 8.16 7.79 -4.46
N ILE A 76 8.83 7.84 -5.63
CA ILE A 76 8.51 7.04 -6.81
C ILE A 76 9.42 5.81 -6.82
N ILE A 77 8.81 4.63 -6.76
CA ILE A 77 9.52 3.35 -6.79
C ILE A 77 9.30 2.70 -8.15
N ILE A 78 10.38 2.36 -8.85
CA ILE A 78 10.37 1.65 -10.12
C ILE A 78 10.86 0.22 -9.86
N VAL A 79 10.01 -0.77 -10.14
CA VAL A 79 10.35 -2.19 -10.01
C VAL A 79 10.82 -2.71 -11.35
N ASP A 80 12.14 -2.74 -11.54
CA ASP A 80 12.79 -3.28 -12.74
C ASP A 80 13.14 -4.76 -12.52
N SER A 81 12.14 -5.62 -12.69
CA SER A 81 12.30 -7.07 -12.69
C SER A 81 11.44 -7.65 -13.81
N LEU A 82 11.39 -8.97 -13.96
CA LEU A 82 10.59 -9.62 -14.99
C LEU A 82 9.10 -9.29 -14.87
N ASN A 83 8.57 -9.33 -13.63
CA ASN A 83 7.13 -9.14 -13.36
C ASN A 83 6.24 -9.90 -14.36
N ASN A 84 6.68 -11.12 -14.71
CA ASN A 84 6.23 -11.89 -15.86
C ASN A 84 4.86 -12.54 -15.65
N ILE A 85 4.45 -12.77 -14.41
CA ILE A 85 3.15 -13.38 -14.10
C ILE A 85 2.16 -12.37 -13.52
N LYS A 86 0.90 -12.52 -13.89
CA LYS A 86 -0.23 -11.70 -13.45
C LYS A 86 -0.39 -11.69 -11.94
N GLY A 87 -0.23 -12.85 -11.29
CA GLY A 87 -0.34 -12.99 -9.84
C GLY A 87 0.63 -12.09 -9.08
N TYR A 88 1.89 -12.00 -9.54
CA TYR A 88 2.89 -11.18 -8.89
C TYR A 88 2.65 -9.68 -9.10
N ARG A 89 2.22 -9.28 -10.31
CA ARG A 89 1.82 -7.88 -10.57
C ARG A 89 0.64 -7.46 -9.70
N TYR A 90 -0.31 -8.36 -9.44
CA TYR A 90 -1.42 -8.12 -8.52
C TYR A 90 -0.94 -7.92 -7.07
N GLU A 91 0.04 -8.70 -6.60
CA GLU A 91 0.64 -8.50 -5.27
C GLU A 91 1.29 -7.12 -5.14
N LEU A 92 2.06 -6.68 -6.14
CA LEU A 92 2.66 -5.34 -6.17
C LEU A 92 1.58 -4.23 -6.20
N TRP A 93 0.50 -4.43 -6.96
CA TRP A 93 -0.64 -3.52 -6.95
C TRP A 93 -1.30 -3.43 -5.56
N CYS A 94 -1.41 -4.55 -4.85
CA CYS A 94 -1.94 -4.56 -3.49
C CYS A 94 -1.07 -3.74 -2.53
N LEU A 95 0.27 -3.81 -2.64
CA LEU A 95 1.18 -2.96 -1.87
C LEU A 95 0.96 -1.48 -2.20
N ALA A 96 0.90 -1.13 -3.50
CA ALA A 96 0.62 0.23 -3.91
C ALA A 96 -0.73 0.75 -3.36
N ARG A 97 -1.74 -0.11 -3.37
CA ARG A 97 -3.07 0.20 -2.82
C ARG A 97 -3.04 0.37 -1.30
N ALA A 98 -2.32 -0.48 -0.58
CA ALA A 98 -2.14 -0.41 0.87
C ALA A 98 -1.49 0.92 1.28
N SER A 99 -0.43 1.31 0.58
CA SER A 99 0.31 2.56 0.86
C SER A 99 -0.39 3.82 0.34
N GLY A 100 -1.51 3.65 -0.37
CA GLY A 100 -2.28 4.76 -0.95
C GLY A 100 -1.46 5.55 -1.97
N VAL A 101 -0.72 4.85 -2.82
CA VAL A 101 0.10 5.44 -3.89
C VAL A 101 -0.52 5.17 -5.26
N ARG A 102 -0.10 5.89 -6.29
CA ARG A 102 -0.45 5.56 -7.67
C ARG A 102 0.23 4.26 -8.07
N TYR A 103 -0.33 3.60 -9.06
CA TYR A 103 0.23 2.40 -9.65
C TYR A 103 0.15 2.52 -11.17
N CYS A 104 1.20 2.07 -11.87
CA CYS A 104 1.12 1.84 -13.30
C CYS A 104 2.04 0.68 -13.73
N VAL A 105 1.62 0.00 -14.80
CA VAL A 105 2.47 -0.94 -15.54
C VAL A 105 3.06 -0.18 -16.73
N LEU A 106 4.38 -0.23 -16.86
CA LEU A 106 5.10 0.19 -18.06
C LEU A 106 5.57 -1.08 -18.78
N PHE A 107 4.98 -1.34 -19.94
CA PHE A 107 5.20 -2.56 -20.71
C PHE A 107 6.21 -2.30 -21.84
N CYS A 108 7.30 -3.07 -21.86
CA CYS A 108 8.24 -3.14 -22.97
C CYS A 108 7.83 -4.30 -23.88
N ASP A 109 7.08 -3.98 -24.93
CA ASP A 109 6.57 -4.92 -25.92
C ASP A 109 7.63 -5.14 -27.01
N THR A 110 8.44 -6.17 -26.79
CA THR A 110 9.52 -6.58 -27.69
C THR A 110 9.27 -8.00 -28.13
N GLU A 111 9.35 -8.26 -29.43
CA GLU A 111 9.19 -9.61 -29.97
C GLU A 111 10.26 -10.56 -29.40
N VAL A 112 9.86 -11.81 -29.15
CA VAL A 112 10.71 -12.84 -28.53
C VAL A 112 12.01 -13.05 -29.31
N ASP A 113 11.98 -12.95 -30.63
CA ASP A 113 13.16 -13.16 -31.47
C ASP A 113 14.22 -12.08 -31.25
N HIS A 114 13.82 -10.81 -31.12
CA HIS A 114 14.73 -9.73 -30.72
C HIS A 114 15.23 -9.89 -29.29
N CYS A 115 14.36 -10.30 -28.36
CA CYS A 115 14.79 -10.63 -26.99
C CYS A 115 15.87 -11.71 -26.96
N ARG A 116 15.75 -12.75 -27.80
CA ARG A 116 16.71 -13.85 -27.92
C ARG A 116 18.02 -13.36 -28.52
N GLU A 117 17.95 -12.66 -29.65
CA GLU A 117 19.11 -12.05 -30.30
C GLU A 117 19.90 -11.15 -29.34
N TRP A 118 19.21 -10.31 -28.56
CA TRP A 118 19.87 -9.44 -27.58
C TRP A 118 20.46 -10.22 -26.40
N ASN A 119 19.86 -11.33 -26.00
CA ASN A 119 20.41 -12.20 -24.97
C ASN A 119 21.71 -12.87 -25.45
N ASP A 120 21.70 -13.40 -26.68
CA ASP A 120 22.85 -14.07 -27.30
C ASP A 120 24.01 -13.08 -27.52
N ASN A 121 23.72 -11.90 -28.05
CA ASN A 121 24.70 -10.81 -28.21
C ASN A 121 25.34 -10.39 -26.88
N ARG A 122 24.59 -10.37 -25.78
CA ARG A 122 25.14 -10.09 -24.44
C ARG A 122 26.05 -11.21 -23.97
N GLN A 123 25.66 -12.46 -24.21
CA GLN A 123 26.45 -13.62 -23.84
C GLN A 123 27.79 -13.64 -24.58
N GLU A 124 27.80 -13.33 -25.89
CA GLU A 124 29.03 -13.21 -26.69
C GLU A 124 29.98 -12.11 -26.16
N LYS A 125 29.41 -11.02 -25.67
CA LYS A 125 30.17 -9.90 -25.08
C LYS A 125 30.62 -10.15 -23.64
N GLY A 126 30.23 -11.27 -23.02
CA GLY A 126 30.48 -11.54 -21.61
C GLY A 126 29.67 -10.64 -20.65
N GLU A 127 28.61 -10.00 -21.14
CA GLU A 127 27.69 -9.22 -20.33
C GLU A 127 26.70 -10.13 -19.59
N PRO A 128 26.03 -9.64 -18.52
CA PRO A 128 24.98 -10.41 -17.86
C PRO A 128 23.88 -10.84 -18.84
N ALA A 129 23.70 -12.16 -18.99
CA ALA A 129 22.70 -12.78 -19.86
C ALA A 129 22.03 -13.97 -19.16
N TYR A 130 20.86 -14.38 -19.65
CA TYR A 130 20.22 -15.62 -19.21
C TYR A 130 20.79 -16.81 -19.97
N GLY A 131 21.00 -17.94 -19.27
CA GLY A 131 21.29 -19.21 -19.92
C GLY A 131 20.10 -19.64 -20.78
N SER A 132 20.36 -20.29 -21.91
CA SER A 132 19.34 -20.58 -22.93
C SER A 132 18.13 -21.34 -22.39
N ASN A 133 18.34 -22.29 -21.46
CA ASN A 133 17.26 -23.03 -20.82
C ASN A 133 16.38 -22.13 -19.92
N ILE A 134 16.98 -21.23 -19.15
CA ILE A 134 16.27 -20.27 -18.29
C ILE A 134 15.53 -19.26 -19.17
N PHE A 135 16.16 -18.74 -20.22
CA PHE A 135 15.54 -17.79 -21.14
C PHE A 135 14.26 -18.38 -21.77
N GLU A 136 14.35 -19.59 -22.34
CA GLU A 136 13.21 -20.25 -22.99
C GLU A 136 12.08 -20.57 -22.00
N ASP A 137 12.41 -20.98 -20.77
CA ASP A 137 11.41 -21.18 -19.71
C ASP A 137 10.69 -19.86 -19.35
N LEU A 138 11.44 -18.77 -19.17
CA LEU A 138 10.88 -17.45 -18.86
C LEU A 138 9.97 -16.91 -19.96
N VAL A 139 10.37 -17.08 -21.23
CA VAL A 139 9.57 -16.69 -22.41
C VAL A 139 8.23 -17.43 -22.42
N ARG A 140 8.23 -18.74 -22.19
CA ARG A 140 7.01 -19.57 -22.23
C ARG A 140 6.02 -19.23 -21.10
N ARG A 141 6.53 -18.79 -19.96
CA ARG A 141 5.72 -18.44 -18.77
C ARG A 141 5.26 -16.99 -18.75
N PHE A 142 5.64 -16.17 -19.71
CA PHE A 142 5.29 -14.76 -19.73
C PHE A 142 3.79 -14.55 -19.99
N GLU A 143 3.13 -13.85 -19.06
CA GLU A 143 1.73 -13.47 -19.15
C GLU A 143 1.61 -11.98 -19.48
N ASN A 144 1.19 -11.67 -20.70
CA ASN A 144 0.99 -10.30 -21.16
C ASN A 144 0.07 -9.49 -20.22
N PRO A 145 0.36 -8.22 -19.95
CA PRO A 145 -0.51 -7.35 -19.17
C PRO A 145 -1.88 -7.17 -19.86
N ASP A 146 -2.97 -7.32 -19.11
CA ASP A 146 -4.34 -7.31 -19.66
C ASP A 146 -5.04 -5.95 -19.44
N ARG A 147 -5.27 -5.21 -20.52
CA ARG A 147 -5.98 -3.91 -20.54
C ARG A 147 -7.35 -3.93 -19.87
N ARG A 148 -8.03 -5.09 -19.83
CA ARG A 148 -9.35 -5.22 -19.17
C ARG A 148 -9.25 -5.13 -17.66
N ASN A 149 -8.10 -5.47 -17.10
CA ASN A 149 -7.83 -5.39 -15.67
C ASN A 149 -7.21 -4.02 -15.38
N ARG A 150 -7.94 -3.13 -14.69
CA ARG A 150 -7.44 -1.79 -14.37
C ARG A 150 -6.07 -1.78 -13.69
N TRP A 151 -5.79 -2.78 -12.86
CA TRP A 151 -4.53 -2.94 -12.14
C TRP A 151 -3.44 -3.62 -12.98
N ASP A 152 -3.78 -4.28 -14.08
CA ASP A 152 -2.82 -4.99 -14.95
C ASP A 152 -2.67 -4.31 -16.32
N SER A 153 -3.43 -3.26 -16.58
CA SER A 153 -3.42 -2.56 -17.85
C SER A 153 -2.01 -2.00 -18.09
N PRO A 154 -1.41 -2.21 -19.28
CA PRO A 154 -0.18 -1.53 -19.66
C PRO A 154 -0.54 -0.05 -19.90
N LEU A 155 -0.29 0.82 -18.91
CA LEU A 155 -0.64 2.25 -19.03
C LEU A 155 0.31 2.97 -19.99
N PHE A 156 1.55 2.49 -20.06
CA PHE A 156 2.59 3.00 -20.94
C PHE A 156 3.22 1.83 -21.66
N GLU A 157 3.35 1.93 -22.98
CA GLU A 157 3.88 0.88 -23.83
C GLU A 157 5.04 1.42 -24.65
N LEU A 158 6.16 0.70 -24.58
CA LEU A 158 7.35 0.96 -25.38
C LEU A 158 7.53 -0.21 -26.34
N PHE A 159 8.09 0.08 -27.52
CA PHE A 159 8.50 -0.92 -28.50
C PHE A 159 10.01 -0.85 -28.75
N PRO A 160 10.87 -1.31 -27.80
CA PRO A 160 12.32 -1.16 -27.89
C PRO A 160 12.99 -1.74 -29.14
N SER A 161 12.36 -2.68 -29.85
CA SER A 161 12.87 -3.21 -31.12
C SER A 161 12.68 -2.24 -32.30
N ARG A 162 11.78 -1.27 -32.16
CA ARG A 162 11.36 -0.35 -33.23
C ARG A 162 11.70 1.09 -32.91
N ASP A 163 11.59 1.46 -31.64
CA ASP A 163 11.73 2.82 -31.14
C ASP A 163 12.90 2.94 -30.17
N GLU A 164 13.61 4.07 -30.24
CA GLU A 164 14.70 4.36 -29.32
C GLU A 164 14.16 4.74 -27.92
N ILE A 165 14.78 4.19 -26.87
CA ILE A 165 14.45 4.52 -25.48
C ILE A 165 15.23 5.77 -25.06
N VAL A 166 14.59 6.94 -25.20
CA VAL A 166 15.18 8.25 -24.85
C VAL A 166 14.23 9.07 -23.98
N GLU A 167 14.77 10.01 -23.20
CA GLU A 167 13.99 10.84 -22.26
C GLU A 167 12.94 11.72 -22.98
N SER A 168 13.21 12.09 -24.24
CA SER A 168 12.30 12.86 -25.09
C SER A 168 11.19 12.04 -25.73
N ALA A 169 11.19 10.71 -25.56
CA ALA A 169 10.17 9.85 -26.16
C ALA A 169 8.78 10.22 -25.60
N PRO A 170 7.74 10.33 -26.44
CA PRO A 170 6.40 10.76 -26.01
C PRO A 170 5.86 9.94 -24.84
N VAL A 171 6.04 8.62 -24.86
CA VAL A 171 5.59 7.71 -23.81
C VAL A 171 6.30 7.97 -22.47
N ILE A 172 7.60 8.30 -22.50
CA ILE A 172 8.36 8.65 -21.27
C ILE A 172 7.87 9.99 -20.73
N ALA A 173 7.66 10.99 -21.60
CA ALA A 173 7.13 12.29 -21.21
C ALA A 173 5.70 12.17 -20.61
N GLU A 174 4.83 11.35 -21.20
CA GLU A 174 3.50 11.04 -20.67
C GLU A 174 3.57 10.35 -19.31
N ALA A 175 4.49 9.38 -19.15
CA ALA A 175 4.71 8.70 -17.88
C ALA A 175 5.18 9.68 -16.79
N VAL A 176 6.17 10.54 -17.08
CA VAL A 176 6.64 11.59 -16.16
C VAL A 176 5.50 12.51 -15.77
N SER A 177 4.71 12.98 -16.74
CA SER A 177 3.55 13.83 -16.50
C SER A 177 2.53 13.14 -15.58
N TYR A 178 2.16 11.89 -15.85
CA TYR A 178 1.24 11.11 -15.02
C TYR A 178 1.75 10.91 -13.58
N LEU A 179 3.05 10.61 -13.42
CA LEU A 179 3.65 10.31 -12.12
C LEU A 179 3.78 11.55 -11.24
N THR A 180 4.04 12.72 -11.85
CA THR A 180 4.29 14.00 -11.16
C THR A 180 3.05 14.88 -11.04
N LYS A 181 1.98 14.63 -11.82
CA LYS A 181 0.75 15.41 -11.78
C LYS A 181 0.20 15.52 -10.36
N LYS A 182 -0.02 16.76 -9.89
CA LYS A 182 -0.66 17.02 -8.60
C LYS A 182 -2.11 16.52 -8.64
N VAL A 183 -2.53 15.81 -7.60
CA VAL A 183 -3.91 15.35 -7.47
C VAL A 183 -4.72 16.52 -6.93
N ASP A 184 -5.38 17.25 -7.82
CA ASP A 184 -6.41 18.21 -7.42
C ASP A 184 -7.72 17.46 -7.20
N SER A 185 -8.42 17.79 -6.11
CA SER A 185 -9.73 17.24 -5.74
C SER A 185 -10.81 17.35 -6.83
N LYS A 186 -10.54 18.10 -7.91
CA LYS A 186 -11.41 18.30 -9.07
C LYS A 186 -11.11 17.37 -10.26
N THR A 187 -9.90 16.81 -10.39
CA THR A 187 -9.53 15.96 -11.53
C THR A 187 -9.71 14.48 -11.19
N ARG A 188 -10.75 13.86 -11.73
CA ARG A 188 -11.07 12.42 -11.54
C ARG A 188 -10.08 11.46 -12.22
N ASP A 189 -9.17 11.97 -13.04
CA ASP A 189 -8.33 11.16 -13.94
C ASP A 189 -7.12 10.54 -13.24
N VAL A 190 -6.58 11.19 -12.20
CA VAL A 190 -5.40 10.69 -11.46
C VAL A 190 -5.86 10.10 -10.13
N LYS A 191 -6.36 8.85 -10.18
CA LYS A 191 -6.83 8.16 -8.97
C LYS A 191 -5.66 7.58 -8.19
N VAL A 192 -5.23 8.30 -7.14
CA VAL A 192 -4.48 7.70 -6.03
C VAL A 192 -5.30 6.52 -5.51
N LEU A 193 -4.66 5.35 -5.36
CA LEU A 193 -5.35 4.17 -4.85
C LEU A 193 -5.80 4.42 -3.42
N GLN A 194 -7.03 4.04 -3.10
CA GLN A 194 -7.55 4.14 -1.74
C GLN A 194 -7.38 2.77 -1.06
N PRO A 195 -6.73 2.71 0.12
CA PRO A 195 -6.61 1.48 0.88
C PRO A 195 -8.00 0.96 1.23
N THR A 196 -8.22 -0.34 1.02
CA THR A 196 -9.40 -1.06 1.55
C THR A 196 -9.02 -1.85 2.78
N ILE A 197 -10.01 -2.23 3.59
CA ILE A 197 -9.85 -3.10 4.77
C ILE A 197 -8.99 -4.34 4.44
N ALA A 198 -9.18 -4.95 3.27
CA ALA A 198 -8.43 -6.14 2.82
C ALA A 198 -6.94 -5.89 2.50
N THR A 199 -6.53 -4.62 2.32
CA THR A 199 -5.15 -4.24 2.00
C THR A 199 -4.49 -3.44 3.12
N GLN A 200 -5.21 -3.14 4.21
CA GLN A 200 -4.61 -2.46 5.36
C GLN A 200 -3.94 -3.48 6.26
N THR A 201 -2.64 -3.31 6.49
CA THR A 201 -1.97 -3.94 7.62
C THR A 201 -2.58 -3.37 8.90
N VAL A 202 -2.90 -4.25 9.85
CA VAL A 202 -3.41 -3.86 11.17
C VAL A 202 -2.45 -2.80 11.72
N ARG A 203 -2.94 -1.58 11.96
CA ARG A 203 -2.12 -0.54 12.58
C ARG A 203 -1.60 -1.11 13.88
N THR A 204 -0.28 -1.19 14.03
CA THR A 204 0.33 -1.54 15.31
C THR A 204 -0.05 -0.45 16.29
N THR A 205 -1.05 -0.73 17.13
CA THR A 205 -1.35 0.04 18.33
C THR A 205 -0.07 0.14 19.14
N GLU A 206 0.34 1.35 19.53
CA GLU A 206 1.47 1.54 20.45
C GLU A 206 1.31 0.62 21.65
N ALA A 207 2.40 0.02 22.14
CA ALA A 207 2.37 -1.08 23.13
C ALA A 207 1.53 -0.79 24.39
N ASN A 208 1.31 0.48 24.73
CA ASN A 208 0.51 0.92 25.89
C ASN A 208 -0.90 1.44 25.57
N SER A 209 -1.25 1.64 24.29
CA SER A 209 -2.52 2.29 23.91
C SER A 209 -3.77 1.49 24.31
N LEU A 210 -3.71 0.15 24.24
CA LEU A 210 -4.81 -0.72 24.68
C LEU A 210 -5.03 -0.66 26.20
N TYR A 211 -3.93 -0.59 26.97
CA TYR A 211 -3.99 -0.47 28.42
C TYR A 211 -4.56 0.88 28.86
N GLU A 212 -4.07 1.97 28.26
CA GLU A 212 -4.57 3.33 28.52
C GLU A 212 -6.05 3.47 28.15
N MET A 213 -6.49 2.85 27.04
CA MET A 213 -7.89 2.82 26.64
C MET A 213 -8.77 2.01 27.60
N ASP A 214 -8.33 0.84 28.04
CA ASP A 214 -9.10 0.04 29.01
C ASP A 214 -9.23 0.77 30.35
N LYS A 215 -8.15 1.40 30.82
CA LYS A 215 -8.15 2.25 32.01
C LYS A 215 -9.09 3.44 31.87
N ALA A 216 -8.98 4.19 30.77
CA ALA A 216 -9.81 5.36 30.49
C ALA A 216 -11.31 5.02 30.43
N THR A 217 -11.68 3.92 29.79
CA THR A 217 -13.07 3.46 29.72
C THR A 217 -13.58 2.92 31.05
N GLN A 218 -12.73 2.29 31.87
CA GLN A 218 -13.07 1.87 33.24
C GLN A 218 -13.36 3.06 34.14
N GLU A 219 -12.58 4.15 34.04
CA GLU A 219 -12.84 5.39 34.79
C GLU A 219 -14.23 5.97 34.47
N VAL A 220 -14.63 5.95 33.20
CA VAL A 220 -15.97 6.38 32.78
C VAL A 220 -17.07 5.50 33.39
N VAL A 221 -16.89 4.17 33.37
CA VAL A 221 -17.85 3.24 33.97
C VAL A 221 -17.99 3.48 35.48
N ASN A 222 -16.88 3.69 36.19
CA ASN A 222 -16.91 3.95 37.63
C ASN A 222 -17.67 5.24 37.96
N ALA A 223 -17.40 6.31 37.22
CA ALA A 223 -18.10 7.58 37.39
C ALA A 223 -19.62 7.47 37.16
N ILE A 224 -20.06 6.62 36.22
CA ILE A 224 -21.49 6.35 36.01
C ILE A 224 -22.10 5.63 37.21
N VAL A 225 -21.43 4.59 37.71
CA VAL A 225 -21.89 3.80 38.86
C VAL A 225 -21.97 4.67 40.12
N GLU A 226 -20.95 5.50 40.37
CA GLU A 226 -20.94 6.45 41.48
C GLU A 226 -22.09 7.45 41.37
N ALA A 227 -22.29 8.06 40.20
CA ALA A 227 -23.38 9.00 39.97
C ALA A 227 -24.77 8.36 40.16
N GLN A 228 -24.95 7.11 39.71
CA GLN A 228 -26.19 6.35 39.91
C GLN A 228 -26.41 5.94 41.38
N SER A 229 -25.35 5.73 42.15
CA SER A 229 -25.44 5.38 43.58
C SER A 229 -25.78 6.57 44.48
N CYS A 230 -25.32 7.77 44.12
CA CYS A 230 -25.62 9.02 44.84
C CYS A 230 -27.01 9.58 44.51
N GLY A 231 -27.57 9.22 43.35
CA GLY A 231 -28.94 9.56 42.96
C GLY A 231 -29.96 8.73 43.73
N LEU A 232 -30.51 9.28 44.81
CA LEU A 232 -31.64 8.77 45.60
C LEU A 232 -32.93 8.57 44.75
N GLY A 233 -32.92 7.63 43.79
CA GLY A 233 -34.09 7.27 42.99
C GLY A 233 -34.57 8.33 41.97
N LEU A 234 -33.81 9.42 41.78
CA LEU A 234 -34.09 10.41 40.74
C LEU A 234 -33.20 10.18 39.52
N ALA A 235 -33.79 10.22 38.33
CA ALA A 235 -33.07 10.10 37.07
C ALA A 235 -32.07 11.25 36.92
N MET A 236 -30.79 10.98 37.21
CA MET A 236 -29.69 11.88 36.88
C MET A 236 -29.47 11.79 35.37
N ASN A 237 -30.14 12.68 34.64
CA ASN A 237 -30.12 12.69 33.19
C ASN A 237 -28.78 13.13 32.60
N LYS A 238 -27.82 13.61 33.41
CA LYS A 238 -26.56 14.18 32.93
C LYS A 238 -25.40 13.95 33.91
N ILE A 239 -24.36 13.26 33.47
CA ILE A 239 -23.17 12.94 34.26
C ILE A 239 -21.95 13.63 33.65
N SER A 240 -21.21 14.36 34.49
CA SER A 240 -19.97 15.08 34.12
C SER A 240 -18.75 14.25 34.52
N ILE A 241 -17.89 13.89 33.56
CA ILE A 241 -16.72 13.02 33.78
C ILE A 241 -15.44 13.83 34.05
N GLY A 242 -15.39 15.09 33.62
CA GLY A 242 -14.24 15.98 33.81
C GLY A 242 -14.32 17.26 32.97
N PRO A 243 -13.36 18.19 33.14
CA PRO A 243 -13.29 19.39 32.32
C PRO A 243 -13.02 19.03 30.85
N ASN A 244 -13.72 19.67 29.91
CA ASN A 244 -13.61 19.48 28.44
C ASN A 244 -14.09 18.13 27.86
N LEU A 245 -14.74 17.28 28.66
CA LEU A 245 -15.40 16.06 28.16
C LEU A 245 -16.90 16.29 27.96
N PRO A 246 -17.51 15.68 26.93
CA PRO A 246 -18.96 15.70 26.77
C PRO A 246 -19.63 15.08 28.00
N ASN A 247 -20.85 15.55 28.29
CA ASN A 247 -21.64 14.96 29.37
C ASN A 247 -22.31 13.68 28.87
N ILE A 248 -22.45 12.71 29.75
CA ILE A 248 -23.20 11.48 29.47
C ILE A 248 -24.66 11.75 29.78
N ASN A 249 -25.52 11.60 28.79
CA ASN A 249 -26.97 11.71 28.97
C ASN A 249 -27.56 10.31 29.05
N LEU A 250 -28.04 9.92 30.23
CA LEU A 250 -28.70 8.62 30.44
C LEU A 250 -30.20 8.85 30.60
N GLN A 251 -31.02 8.22 29.75
CA GLN A 251 -32.48 8.28 29.91
C GLN A 251 -33.02 7.30 30.96
N ARG A 252 -32.22 6.30 31.34
CA ARG A 252 -32.54 5.31 32.36
C ARG A 252 -31.30 4.92 33.16
N SER A 253 -31.51 4.28 34.30
CA SER A 253 -30.41 3.59 34.99
C SER A 253 -29.90 2.43 34.13
N VAL A 254 -28.58 2.29 34.09
CA VAL A 254 -27.85 1.30 33.31
C VAL A 254 -27.09 0.42 34.28
N GLY A 255 -27.43 -0.85 34.36
CA GLY A 255 -26.78 -1.77 35.28
C GLY A 255 -25.31 -2.02 34.93
N LEU A 256 -24.50 -2.34 35.94
CA LEU A 256 -23.10 -2.71 35.76
C LEU A 256 -22.86 -3.81 34.70
N PRO A 257 -23.71 -4.86 34.58
CA PRO A 257 -23.54 -5.87 33.51
C PRO A 257 -23.66 -5.28 32.10
N GLU A 258 -24.60 -4.35 31.91
CA GLU A 258 -24.83 -3.68 30.63
C GLU A 258 -23.68 -2.73 30.29
N LEU A 259 -23.23 -1.91 31.26
CA LEU A 259 -22.06 -1.05 31.09
C LEU A 259 -20.80 -1.84 30.71
N ARG A 260 -20.57 -3.01 31.33
CA ARG A 260 -19.47 -3.91 30.96
C ARG A 260 -19.62 -4.47 29.54
N SER A 261 -20.84 -4.80 29.13
CA SER A 261 -21.11 -5.28 27.77
C SER A 261 -20.87 -4.19 26.72
N LEU A 262 -21.35 -2.97 26.97
CA LEU A 262 -21.14 -1.79 26.14
C LEU A 262 -19.65 -1.46 26.03
N ARG A 263 -18.91 -1.48 27.15
CA ARG A 263 -17.44 -1.28 27.15
C ARG A 263 -16.72 -2.33 26.29
N ARG A 264 -17.04 -3.61 26.47
CA ARG A 264 -16.42 -4.70 25.67
C ARG A 264 -16.68 -4.52 24.17
N THR A 265 -17.91 -4.12 23.83
CA THR A 265 -18.30 -3.86 22.44
C THR A 265 -17.54 -2.66 21.88
N PHE A 266 -17.44 -1.56 22.64
CA PHE A 266 -16.64 -0.40 22.27
C PHE A 266 -15.15 -0.75 22.05
N ILE A 267 -14.51 -1.49 22.98
CA ILE A 267 -13.10 -1.88 22.85
C ILE A 267 -12.88 -2.74 21.59
N LYS A 268 -13.80 -3.69 21.34
CA LYS A 268 -13.75 -4.53 20.14
C LYS A 268 -13.90 -3.68 18.86
N LEU A 269 -14.84 -2.73 18.87
CA LEU A 269 -15.07 -1.82 17.77
C LEU A 269 -13.86 -0.91 17.55
N ALA A 270 -13.31 -0.28 18.59
CA ALA A 270 -12.15 0.58 18.52
C ALA A 270 -10.91 -0.14 17.95
N GLY A 271 -10.71 -1.41 18.33
CA GLY A 271 -9.65 -2.26 17.74
C GLY A 271 -9.91 -2.65 16.28
N GLN A 272 -11.16 -2.72 15.84
CA GLN A 272 -11.52 -3.00 14.44
C GLN A 272 -11.51 -1.73 13.56
N TYR A 273 -11.86 -0.57 14.12
CA TYR A 273 -11.86 0.73 13.43
C TYR A 273 -10.45 1.19 13.01
N SER A 274 -9.39 0.62 13.57
CA SER A 274 -8.01 0.78 13.09
C SER A 274 -7.82 0.39 11.60
N LEU A 275 -8.79 -0.29 10.98
CA LEU A 275 -8.74 -0.78 9.59
C LEU A 275 -9.55 0.05 8.57
N SER A 276 -10.40 0.99 8.98
CA SER A 276 -11.16 1.86 8.05
C SER A 276 -11.94 3.03 8.70
N GLY A 277 -11.77 3.28 10.00
CA GLY A 277 -12.48 4.31 10.74
C GLY A 277 -11.63 5.55 11.07
N PRO A 278 -12.20 6.50 11.84
CA PRO A 278 -11.44 7.54 12.52
C PRO A 278 -10.22 6.93 13.24
N PRO A 279 -9.11 7.66 13.37
CA PRO A 279 -7.92 7.14 14.03
C PRO A 279 -8.26 6.65 15.44
N PRO A 280 -7.57 5.60 15.93
CA PRO A 280 -7.70 5.18 17.32
C PRO A 280 -7.37 6.35 18.26
N PRO A 281 -7.92 6.38 19.48
CA PRO A 281 -7.64 7.43 20.43
C PRO A 281 -6.13 7.50 20.70
N THR A 282 -5.59 8.72 20.69
CA THR A 282 -4.14 9.01 20.83
C THR A 282 -3.73 9.14 22.30
N ASP A 283 -4.69 9.33 23.20
CA ASP A 283 -4.49 9.56 24.62
C ASP A 283 -5.73 9.15 25.44
N ALA A 284 -5.62 9.21 26.77
CA ALA A 284 -6.71 8.84 27.67
C ALA A 284 -7.97 9.72 27.50
N ASP A 285 -7.81 11.01 27.20
CA ASP A 285 -8.93 11.95 27.11
C ASP A 285 -9.73 11.75 25.81
N SER A 286 -9.06 11.48 24.70
CA SER A 286 -9.67 11.10 23.43
C SER A 286 -10.38 9.75 23.56
N ALA A 287 -9.82 8.78 24.29
CA ALA A 287 -10.49 7.51 24.59
C ALA A 287 -11.77 7.73 25.42
N LYS A 288 -11.71 8.57 26.46
CA LYS A 288 -12.89 8.96 27.27
C LYS A 288 -13.95 9.61 26.40
N ARG A 289 -13.58 10.59 25.57
CA ARG A 289 -14.51 11.30 24.68
C ARG A 289 -15.21 10.34 23.71
N MET A 290 -14.44 9.50 23.02
CA MET A 290 -15.00 8.51 22.08
C MET A 290 -15.95 7.53 22.75
N PHE A 291 -15.63 7.08 23.98
CA PHE A 291 -16.49 6.17 24.71
C PHE A 291 -17.76 6.85 25.24
N VAL A 292 -17.67 8.10 25.71
CA VAL A 292 -18.85 8.90 26.08
C VAL A 292 -19.78 9.11 24.89
N ASP A 293 -19.23 9.45 23.72
CA ASP A 293 -20.03 9.62 22.50
C ASP A 293 -20.72 8.31 22.09
N TYR A 294 -20.03 7.17 22.25
CA TYR A 294 -20.60 5.85 22.04
C TYR A 294 -21.75 5.56 23.03
N LEU A 295 -21.57 5.81 24.32
CA LEU A 295 -22.62 5.63 25.33
C LEU A 295 -23.83 6.52 25.07
N ASN A 296 -23.63 7.77 24.66
CA ASN A 296 -24.71 8.69 24.30
C ASN A 296 -25.50 8.22 23.07
N ARG A 297 -24.88 7.47 22.14
CA ARG A 297 -25.59 6.86 21.00
C ARG A 297 -26.38 5.63 21.40
N GLU A 298 -25.79 4.76 22.20
CA GLU A 298 -26.40 3.47 22.57
C GLU A 298 -27.46 3.61 23.67
N VAL A 299 -27.33 4.59 24.55
CA VAL A 299 -28.15 4.72 25.77
C VAL A 299 -28.70 6.14 25.99
N GLY A 300 -28.23 7.13 25.23
CA GLY A 300 -28.71 8.52 25.31
C GLY A 300 -29.85 8.87 24.37
N ALA A 301 -30.20 7.98 23.42
CA ALA A 301 -31.33 8.13 22.51
C ALA A 301 -32.64 7.65 23.14
#